data_AF-A0AB73IRN9-F1
#
_entry.id   AF-A0AB73IRN9-F1
#
_cell.length_a   1.000
_cell.length_b   1.000
_cell.length_c   1.000
_cell.angle_alpha   90.00
_cell.angle_beta   90.00
_cell.angle_gamma   90.00
#
_symmetry.space_group_name_H-M   'P 1'
#
loop_
_entity.id
_entity.type
_entity.pdbx_description
1 polymer ?
#
loop_
_entity_poly.entity_id
_entity_poly.type
_entity_poly.pdbx_seq_one_letter_code
_entity_poly.pdbx_strand_id
1 'polypeptide(L)' 'MELFFVKRVRAVALLLARRRLSMRNLANTTEPSVDERGELASLDRLVLDVRAGRVAAFDLPQDPTLKVIVTD' A
#
# COMPACT_ATOMS: atom_id res chain seq x y z
N MET A 1 -1.07 18.43 -3.06
CA MET A 1 -1.64 17.10 -2.78
C MET A 1 -2.39 16.67 -4.00
N GLU A 2 -1.90 15.63 -4.66
CA GLU A 2 -2.44 15.13 -5.93
C GLU A 2 -3.41 13.98 -5.66
N LEU A 3 -4.50 13.92 -6.45
CA LEU A 3 -5.52 12.89 -6.33
C LEU A 3 -5.38 11.89 -7.48
N PHE A 4 -5.27 10.62 -7.15
CA PHE A 4 -5.17 9.54 -8.13
C PHE A 4 -6.38 8.62 -8.04
N PHE A 5 -7.25 8.68 -9.05
CA PHE A 5 -8.50 7.91 -9.08
C PHE A 5 -8.30 6.57 -9.78
N VAL A 6 -8.67 5.48 -9.11
CA VAL A 6 -8.52 4.12 -9.65
C VAL A 6 -9.67 3.22 -9.25
N LYS A 7 -10.01 2.29 -10.14
CA LYS A 7 -10.92 1.20 -9.80
C LYS A 7 -10.36 0.34 -8.66
N ARG A 8 -11.23 -0.20 -7.80
CA ARG A 8 -10.87 -1.10 -6.69
C ARG A 8 -9.86 -2.19 -7.07
N VAL A 9 -10.09 -2.87 -8.20
CA VAL A 9 -9.18 -3.93 -8.69
C VAL A 9 -7.76 -3.40 -8.94
N ARG A 10 -7.65 -2.20 -9.52
CA ARG A 10 -6.35 -1.56 -9.76
C ARG A 10 -5.71 -1.05 -8.47
N ALA A 11 -6.50 -0.53 -7.53
CA ALA A 11 -6.00 -0.14 -6.21
C ALA A 11 -5.36 -1.34 -5.48
N VAL A 12 -6.06 -2.49 -5.46
CA VAL A 12 -5.54 -3.73 -4.88
C VAL A 12 -4.26 -4.19 -5.60
N ALA A 13 -4.24 -4.17 -6.94
CA ALA A 13 -3.05 -4.54 -7.71
C ALA A 13 -1.84 -3.65 -7.40
N LEU A 14 -2.05 -2.34 -7.25
CA LEU A 14 -1.03 -1.37 -6.90
C LEU A 14 -0.44 -1.66 -5.51
N LEU A 15 -1.29 -1.92 -4.52
CA LEU A 15 -0.85 -2.27 -3.17
C LEU A 15 -0.09 -3.62 -3.13
N LEU A 16 -0.53 -4.62 -3.90
CA LEU A 16 0.17 -5.90 -4.02
C LEU A 16 1.53 -5.79 -4.73
N ALA A 17 1.65 -4.90 -5.72
CA ALA A 17 2.93 -4.59 -6.34
C ALA A 17 3.87 -3.94 -5.30
N ARG A 18 3.35 -3.00 -4.50
CA ARG A 18 4.12 -2.36 -3.43
C ARG A 18 4.59 -3.37 -2.38
N ARG A 19 3.72 -4.24 -1.88
CA ARG A 19 4.07 -5.32 -0.94
C ARG A 19 5.24 -6.17 -1.44
N ARG A 20 5.23 -6.54 -2.73
CA ARG A 20 6.31 -7.32 -3.35
C ARG A 20 7.64 -6.57 -3.35
N LEU A 21 7.62 -5.26 -3.57
CA LEU A 21 8.81 -4.42 -3.49
C LEU A 21 9.31 -4.31 -2.04
N SER A 22 8.44 -4.04 -1.07
CA SER A 22 8.80 -3.97 0.35
C SER A 22 9.40 -5.29 0.85
N MET A 23 8.83 -6.44 0.46
CA MET A 23 9.38 -7.76 0.78
C MET A 23 10.77 -7.99 0.18
N ARG A 24 10.99 -7.56 -1.07
CA ARG A 24 12.31 -7.66 -1.71
C ARG A 24 13.34 -6.78 -1.01
N ASN A 25 12.96 -5.57 -0.61
CA ASN A 25 13.83 -4.68 0.13
C ASN A 25 14.20 -5.29 1.49
N LEU A 26 13.20 -5.78 2.24
CA LEU A 26 13.41 -6.44 3.52
C LEU A 26 14.36 -7.65 3.41
N ALA A 27 14.22 -8.46 2.35
CA ALA A 27 15.07 -9.62 2.11
C ALA A 27 16.53 -9.24 1.81
N ASN A 28 16.78 -8.02 1.33
CA ASN A 28 18.12 -7.50 1.05
C ASN A 28 18.72 -6.73 2.24
N THR A 29 17.94 -6.45 3.28
CA THR A 29 18.39 -5.76 4.49
C THR A 29 18.90 -6.78 5.52
N THR A 30 20.16 -6.68 5.92
CA THR A 30 20.80 -7.62 6.88
C THR A 30 20.17 -7.55 8.27
N GLU A 31 19.76 -6.36 8.70
CA GLU A 31 19.04 -6.12 9.96
C GLU A 31 17.84 -5.21 9.71
N PRO A 32 16.69 -5.77 9.31
CA PRO A 32 15.53 -4.94 9.04
C PRO A 32 14.98 -4.33 10.32
N SER A 33 14.64 -3.05 10.26
CA SER A 33 14.11 -2.33 11.42
C SER A 33 12.71 -2.83 11.79
N VAL A 34 12.30 -2.56 13.04
CA VAL A 34 10.92 -2.82 13.50
C VAL A 34 9.91 -2.07 12.61
N ASP A 35 10.29 -0.89 12.11
CA ASP A 35 9.45 -0.05 11.25
C ASP A 35 9.21 -0.70 9.88
N GLU A 36 10.22 -1.34 9.28
CA GLU A 36 10.06 -2.02 7.98
C GLU A 36 9.11 -3.23 8.06
N ARG A 37 9.13 -3.95 9.20
CA ARG A 37 8.17 -5.04 9.47
C ARG A 37 6.76 -4.50 9.73
N GLY A 38 6.66 -3.38 10.44
CA GLY A 38 5.40 -2.67 10.68
C GLY A 38 4.76 -2.13 9.38
N GLU A 39 5.57 -1.66 8.43
CA GLU A 39 5.11 -1.19 7.12
C GLU A 39 4.46 -2.33 6.33
N LEU A 40 5.07 -3.52 6.32
CA LEU A 40 4.51 -4.69 5.65
C LEU A 40 3.17 -5.14 6.25
N ALA A 41 3.06 -5.18 7.57
CA ALA A 41 1.80 -5.50 8.24
C ALA A 41 0.70 -4.47 7.93
N SER A 42 1.07 -3.19 7.89
CA SER A 42 0.16 -2.09 7.55
C SER A 42 -0.32 -2.17 6.10
N LEU A 43 0.58 -2.51 5.16
CA LEU A 43 0.24 -2.75 3.75
C LEU A 43 -0.72 -3.94 3.60
N ASP A 44 -0.46 -5.04 4.30
CA ASP A 44 -1.32 -6.23 4.27
C ASP A 44 -2.73 -5.92 4.76
N ARG A 45 -2.83 -5.12 5.83
CA ARG A 45 -4.14 -4.67 6.32
C ARG A 45 -4.85 -3.77 5.31
N LEU A 46 -4.14 -2.81 4.72
CA LEU A 46 -4.70 -1.89 3.74
C LEU A 46 -5.22 -2.62 2.49
N VAL A 47 -4.50 -3.64 2.00
CA VAL A 47 -4.97 -4.50 0.90
C VAL A 47 -6.31 -5.14 1.23
N LEU A 48 -6.46 -5.70 2.44
CA LEU A 48 -7.70 -6.35 2.87
C LEU A 48 -8.85 -5.35 2.98
N ASP A 49 -8.58 -4.16 3.52
CA ASP A 49 -9.59 -3.13 3.71
C ASP A 49 -10.07 -2.51 2.40
N VAL A 50 -9.16 -2.25 1.44
CA VAL A 50 -9.52 -1.79 0.09
C VAL A 50 -10.27 -2.87 -0.68
N ARG A 51 -9.83 -4.13 -0.60
CA ARG A 51 -10.51 -5.26 -1.26
C ARG A 51 -11.93 -5.45 -0.74
N ALA A 52 -12.12 -5.27 0.57
CA ALA A 52 -13.44 -5.37 1.20
C ALA A 52 -14.30 -4.12 1.02
N GLY A 53 -13.81 -3.08 0.32
CA GLY A 53 -14.52 -1.81 0.16
C GLY A 53 -14.66 -0.99 1.44
N ARG A 54 -13.92 -1.34 2.50
CA ARG A 54 -13.91 -0.59 3.78
C ARG A 54 -13.12 0.71 3.70
N VAL A 55 -12.16 0.78 2.76
CA VAL A 55 -11.33 1.96 2.51
C VAL A 55 -11.57 2.44 1.09
N ALA A 56 -12.06 3.69 0.99
CA ALA A 56 -12.31 4.37 -0.28
C ALA A 56 -11.19 5.35 -0.67
N ALA A 57 -10.25 5.64 0.25
CA ALA A 57 -9.10 6.48 -0.03
C ALA A 57 -7.93 6.15 0.89
N PHE A 58 -6.71 6.25 0.39
CA PHE A 58 -5.50 6.05 1.19
C PHE A 58 -4.34 6.87 0.63
N ASP A 59 -3.41 7.25 1.49
CA ASP A 59 -2.18 7.92 1.09
C ASP A 59 -1.16 6.87 0.64
N LEU A 60 -0.41 7.16 -0.42
CA LEU A 60 0.60 6.24 -0.88
C LEU A 60 1.78 6.26 0.09
N PRO A 61 2.19 5.13 0.70
CA PRO A 61 3.23 5.14 1.75
C PRO A 61 4.59 5.70 1.29
N GLN A 62 4.85 5.71 -0.02
CA GLN A 62 6.08 6.22 -0.64
C GLN A 62 6.03 7.72 -0.92
N ASP A 63 4.82 8.22 -1.09
CA ASP A 63 4.56 9.57 -1.54
C ASP A 63 3.32 10.07 -0.81
N PRO A 64 3.50 10.63 0.40
CA PRO A 64 2.39 11.16 1.18
C PRO A 64 1.71 12.36 0.50
N THR A 65 2.27 12.87 -0.60
CA THR A 65 1.64 13.93 -1.38
C THR A 65 0.61 13.40 -2.39
N LEU A 66 0.60 12.08 -2.63
CA LEU A 66 -0.32 11.38 -3.52
C LEU A 66 -1.39 10.62 -2.72
N LYS A 67 -2.65 11.02 -2.89
CA LYS A 67 -3.81 10.33 -2.32
C LYS A 67 -4.53 9.52 -3.37
N VAL A 68 -4.62 8.22 -3.14
CA VAL A 68 -5.33 7.29 -4.01
C VAL A 68 -6.80 7.29 -3.61
N ILE A 69 -7.68 7.60 -4.55
CA ILE A 69 -9.14 7.51 -4.41
C ILE A 69 -9.61 6.26 -5.12
N VAL A 70 -10.25 5.37 -4.38
CA VAL A 70 -10.82 4.14 -4.90
C VAL A 70 -12.23 4.42 -5.40
N THR A 71 -12.41 4.27 -6.70
CA THR A 71 -13.70 4.34 -7.37
C THR A 71 -14.19 2.93 -7.69
N ASP A 72 -15.50 2.71 -7.73
CA ASP A 72 -16.10 1.44 -8.16
C ASP A 72 -16.52 1.53 -9.63
#